data_AF-A0A9R1CU11-F1
#
_entry.id   AF-A0A9R1CU11-F1
#
_cell.length_a   1.000
_cell.length_b   1.000
_cell.length_c   1.000
_cell.angle_alpha   90.00
_cell.angle_beta   90.00
_cell.angle_gamma   90.00
#
_symmetry.space_group_name_H-M   'P 1'
#
loop_
_entity.id
_entity.type
_entity.pdbx_description
1 polymer ?
#
loop_
_entity_poly.entity_id
_entity_poly.type
_entity_poly.pdbx_seq_one_letter_code
_entity_poly.pdbx_strand_id
1 'polypeptide(L)'
;MPNRPYKIRTDHYQYIKDNSLSLSSVVQNALNDVMSGDLDPPEENQRDTFNYEFQRTSISLTPEQNEFVGQADFSFTIFVHKILEDRLERERKLQEIDE
;
A
#
# COMPACT_ATOMS: atom_id res chain seq x y z
N MET A 1 8.50 16.09 6.48
CA MET A 1 7.45 15.12 6.13
C MET A 1 7.42 14.04 7.22
N PRO A 2 6.28 13.75 7.84
CA PRO A 2 6.15 12.65 8.79
C PRO A 2 6.48 11.30 8.11
N ASN A 3 7.30 10.48 8.78
CA ASN A 3 7.63 9.12 8.34
C ASN A 3 6.96 8.12 9.28
N ARG A 4 6.11 7.25 8.74
CA ARG A 4 5.50 6.17 9.52
C ARG A 4 6.24 4.85 9.29
N PRO A 5 6.67 4.14 10.35
CA PRO A 5 7.23 2.81 10.21
C PRO A 5 6.14 1.83 9.79
N TYR A 6 6.46 0.95 8.85
CA TYR A 6 5.55 -0.04 8.29
C TYR A 6 6.24 -1.39 8.10
N LYS A 7 5.49 -2.48 8.22
CA LYS A 7 5.94 -3.84 7.92
C LYS A 7 5.30 -4.32 6.61
N ILE A 8 6.08 -4.30 5.55
CA ILE A 8 5.71 -4.77 4.22
C ILE A 8 6.08 -6.26 4.07
N ARG A 9 5.36 -7.02 3.23
CA ARG A 9 5.81 -8.37 2.87
C ARG A 9 7.06 -8.29 2.00
N THR A 10 7.95 -9.29 2.10
CA THR A 10 9.19 -9.32 1.33
C THR A 10 8.95 -9.34 -0.18
N ASP A 11 7.95 -10.08 -0.67
CA ASP A 11 7.60 -10.12 -2.09
C ASP A 11 7.09 -8.77 -2.62
N HIS A 12 6.27 -8.07 -1.83
CA HIS A 12 5.81 -6.72 -2.14
C HIS A 12 6.98 -5.71 -2.14
N TYR A 13 7.90 -5.85 -1.20
CA TYR A 13 9.09 -5.00 -1.16
C TYR A 13 9.96 -5.22 -2.39
N GLN A 14 10.17 -6.48 -2.77
CA GLN A 14 10.94 -6.86 -3.94
C GLN A 14 10.30 -6.32 -5.21
N TYR A 15 8.98 -6.45 -5.34
CA TYR A 15 8.20 -5.90 -6.45
C TYR A 15 8.40 -4.39 -6.65
N ILE A 16 8.33 -3.61 -5.56
CA ILE A 16 8.53 -2.16 -5.60
C ILE A 16 9.95 -1.83 -6.07
N LYS A 17 10.94 -2.58 -5.55
CA LYS A 17 12.34 -2.41 -5.90
C LYS A 17 12.60 -2.75 -7.38
N ASP A 18 12.03 -3.83 -7.87
CA ASP A 18 12.21 -4.30 -9.25
C ASP A 18 11.56 -3.36 -10.27
N ASN A 19 10.43 -2.75 -9.92
CA ASN A 19 9.74 -1.78 -10.78
C ASN A 19 10.22 -0.33 -10.60
N SER A 20 11.29 -0.10 -9.82
CA SER A 20 11.79 1.24 -9.48
C SER A 20 10.70 2.18 -8.94
N LEU A 21 9.65 1.63 -8.33
CA LEU A 21 8.53 2.38 -7.79
C LEU A 21 8.92 2.98 -6.44
N SER A 22 8.47 4.19 -6.16
CA SER A 22 8.54 4.75 -4.82
C SER A 22 7.33 4.30 -4.02
N LEU A 23 7.53 3.43 -3.02
CA LEU A 23 6.47 2.99 -2.09
C LEU A 23 5.70 4.20 -1.53
N SER A 24 6.43 5.25 -1.14
CA SER A 24 5.81 6.49 -0.65
C SER A 24 4.88 7.10 -1.69
N SER A 25 5.32 7.23 -2.96
CA SER A 25 4.48 7.82 -4.01
C SER A 25 3.23 6.99 -4.30
N VAL A 26 3.37 5.66 -4.32
CA VAL A 26 2.24 4.74 -4.53
C VAL A 26 1.19 4.90 -3.43
N VAL A 27 1.62 4.92 -2.18
CA VAL A 27 0.73 5.05 -1.02
C VAL A 27 0.13 6.45 -0.93
N GLN A 28 0.89 7.50 -1.25
CA GLN A 28 0.39 8.88 -1.27
C GLN A 28 -0.73 9.06 -2.29
N ASN A 29 -0.54 8.56 -3.52
CA ASN A 29 -1.56 8.65 -4.56
C ASN A 29 -2.83 7.91 -4.14
N ALA A 30 -2.70 6.67 -3.67
CA ALA A 30 -3.84 5.90 -3.21
C ALA A 30 -4.57 6.58 -2.03
N LEU A 31 -3.84 7.21 -1.10
CA LEU A 31 -4.48 7.97 -0.02
C LEU A 31 -5.25 9.18 -0.54
N ASN A 32 -4.72 9.88 -1.55
CA ASN A 32 -5.43 11.01 -2.15
C ASN A 32 -6.74 10.54 -2.82
N ASP A 33 -6.72 9.38 -3.47
CA ASP A 33 -7.91 8.79 -4.09
C ASP A 33 -8.97 8.45 -3.02
N VAL A 34 -8.54 7.87 -1.89
CA VAL A 34 -9.45 7.61 -0.75
C VAL A 34 -10.00 8.90 -0.14
N MET A 35 -9.14 9.90 0.06
CA MET A 35 -9.56 11.21 0.61
C MET A 35 -10.53 11.93 -0.34
N SER A 36 -10.42 11.72 -1.65
CA SER A 36 -11.28 12.32 -2.67
C SER A 36 -12.58 11.53 -2.88
N GLY A 37 -12.67 10.31 -2.35
CA GLY A 37 -13.82 9.41 -2.54
C GLY A 37 -13.78 8.61 -3.85
N ASP A 38 -12.64 8.63 -4.57
CA ASP A 38 -12.43 7.86 -5.80
C ASP A 38 -12.07 6.39 -5.53
N LEU A 39 -11.58 6.10 -4.32
CA LEU A 39 -11.24 4.76 -3.86
C LEU A 39 -11.85 4.51 -2.48
N ASP A 40 -12.47 3.35 -2.29
CA ASP A 40 -12.98 2.97 -0.98
C ASP A 40 -11.84 2.59 -0.03
N PRO A 41 -11.91 2.98 1.26
CA PRO A 41 -10.97 2.51 2.27
C PRO A 41 -11.09 1.00 2.44
N PRO A 42 -10.06 0.33 2.99
CA PRO A 42 -10.12 -1.11 3.15
C PRO A 42 -11.17 -1.46 4.21
N GLU A 43 -12.17 -2.24 3.81
CA GLU A 43 -13.25 -2.72 4.70
C GLU A 43 -12.77 -3.76 5.72
N GLU A 44 -11.63 -4.40 5.43
CA GLU A 44 -11.12 -5.49 6.24
C GLU A 44 -10.22 -5.01 7.37
N ASN A 45 -10.49 -5.54 8.55
CA ASN A 45 -9.68 -5.33 9.74
C ASN A 45 -8.58 -6.38 9.91
N GLN A 46 -8.52 -7.39 9.03
CA GLN A 46 -7.52 -8.45 9.08
C GLN A 46 -6.74 -8.53 7.77
N ARG A 47 -5.44 -8.75 7.93
CA ARG A 47 -4.50 -8.97 6.86
C ARG A 47 -4.30 -10.48 6.72
N ASP A 48 -4.38 -11.02 5.51
CA ASP A 48 -3.89 -12.35 5.25
C ASP A 48 -2.36 -12.38 5.43
N THR A 49 -1.93 -12.97 6.54
CA THR A 49 -0.52 -12.99 6.97
C THR A 49 0.11 -14.38 6.95
N PHE A 50 -0.63 -15.40 6.50
CA PHE A 50 -0.17 -16.79 6.55
C PHE A 50 1.13 -16.98 5.75
N ASN A 51 2.18 -17.44 6.44
CA ASN A 51 3.48 -17.85 5.89
C ASN A 51 4.32 -16.76 5.18
N TYR A 52 4.03 -15.48 5.37
CA TYR A 52 4.83 -14.43 4.74
C TYR A 52 5.96 -13.89 5.61
N GLU A 53 7.12 -13.65 4.99
CA GLU A 53 8.19 -12.87 5.59
C GLU A 53 7.89 -11.36 5.49
N PHE A 54 8.28 -10.61 6.52
CA PHE A 54 8.06 -9.17 6.60
C PHE A 54 9.36 -8.40 6.74
N GLN A 55 9.47 -7.31 5.99
CA GLN A 55 10.56 -6.35 6.10
C GLN A 55 10.05 -5.03 6.68
N ARG A 56 10.85 -4.41 7.54
CA ARG A 56 10.57 -3.06 8.04
C ARG A 56 10.95 -2.04 6.97
N THR A 57 10.04 -1.13 6.69
CA THR A 57 10.23 0.01 5.79
C THR A 57 9.59 1.26 6.41
N SER A 58 9.83 2.42 5.82
CA SER A 58 9.18 3.68 6.19
C SER A 58 8.46 4.28 5.00
N ILE A 59 7.29 4.85 5.27
CA ILE A 59 6.48 5.55 4.26
C ILE A 59 6.44 7.01 4.66
N SER A 60 6.84 7.87 3.73
CA SER A 60 6.73 9.32 3.88
C SER A 60 5.33 9.74 3.47
N LEU A 61 4.62 10.43 4.36
CA LEU A 61 3.28 10.98 4.08
C LEU A 61 3.31 12.51 4.13
N THR A 62 2.37 13.15 3.45
CA THR A 62 2.11 14.58 3.68
C THR A 62 1.49 14.78 5.07
N PRO A 63 1.57 15.99 5.66
CA PRO A 63 0.94 16.26 6.96
C PRO A 63 -0.56 15.94 6.97
N GLU A 64 -1.27 16.31 5.91
CA GLU A 64 -2.71 16.08 5.73
C GLU A 64 -3.05 14.60 5.67
N GLN A 65 -2.32 13.82 4.86
CA GLN A 65 -2.47 12.36 4.79
C GLN A 65 -2.17 11.69 6.13
N ASN A 66 -1.14 12.17 6.84
CA ASN A 66 -0.78 11.63 8.13
C ASN A 66 -1.86 11.91 9.20
N GLU A 67 -2.53 13.06 9.11
CA GLU A 67 -3.68 13.40 9.93
C GLU A 67 -4.91 12.55 9.57
N PHE A 68 -5.24 12.44 8.28
CA PHE A 68 -6.32 11.59 7.77
C PHE A 68 -6.17 10.16 8.26
N VAL A 69 -5.00 9.53 8.06
CA VAL A 69 -4.73 8.17 8.54
C VAL A 69 -4.79 8.06 10.08
N GLY A 70 -4.55 9.16 10.81
CA GLY A 70 -4.71 9.19 12.26
C GLY A 70 -6.17 9.26 12.73
N GLN A 71 -7.08 9.77 11.90
CA GLN A 71 -8.50 9.94 12.19
C GLN A 71 -9.37 8.85 11.54
N ALA A 72 -8.86 8.20 10.51
CA ALA A 72 -9.59 7.18 9.76
C ALA A 72 -9.76 5.88 10.56
N ASP A 73 -10.92 5.25 10.40
CA ASP A 73 -11.29 4.01 11.11
C ASP A 73 -10.73 2.74 10.44
N PHE A 74 -9.67 2.87 9.64
CA PHE A 74 -9.06 1.75 8.92
C PHE A 74 -7.59 1.54 9.31
N SER A 75 -7.12 0.30 9.16
CA SER A 75 -5.72 -0.04 9.39
C SER A 75 -4.85 0.41 8.22
N PHE A 76 -3.99 1.41 8.44
CA PHE A 76 -2.98 1.84 7.47
C PHE A 76 -2.12 0.69 6.95
N THR A 77 -1.86 -0.31 7.80
CA THR A 77 -1.05 -1.46 7.41
C THR A 77 -1.74 -2.33 6.37
N ILE A 78 -3.06 -2.51 6.53
CA ILE A 78 -3.91 -3.28 5.61
C ILE A 78 -4.11 -2.49 4.32
N PHE A 79 -4.33 -1.19 4.42
CA PHE A 79 -4.41 -0.29 3.27
C PHE A 79 -3.21 -0.44 2.34
N VAL A 80 -2.00 -0.23 2.87
CA VAL A 80 -0.76 -0.36 2.07
C VAL A 80 -0.63 -1.76 1.48
N HIS A 81 -1.08 -2.78 2.20
CA HIS A 81 -1.03 -4.15 1.70
C HIS A 81 -1.93 -4.36 0.49
N LYS A 82 -3.21 -3.95 0.57
CA LYS A 82 -4.18 -4.08 -0.52
C LYS A 82 -3.77 -3.32 -1.77
N ILE A 83 -3.29 -2.08 -1.61
CA ILE A 83 -2.80 -1.28 -2.76
C ILE A 83 -1.70 -1.99 -3.54
N LEU A 84 -0.83 -2.71 -2.83
CA LEU A 84 0.26 -3.45 -3.45
C LEU A 84 -0.22 -4.77 -4.05
N GLU A 85 -1.15 -5.48 -3.41
CA GLU A 85 -1.76 -6.68 -3.99
C GLU A 85 -2.53 -6.35 -5.27
N ASP A 86 -3.38 -5.33 -5.25
CA ASP A 86 -4.15 -4.90 -6.43
C ASP A 86 -3.24 -4.57 -7.61
N ARG A 87 -2.11 -3.90 -7.36
CA ARG A 87 -1.13 -3.59 -8.39
C ARG A 87 -0.43 -4.84 -8.92
N LEU A 88 0.03 -5.71 -8.03
CA LEU A 88 0.64 -6.99 -8.39
C LEU A 88 -0.31 -7.86 -9.21
N GLU A 89 -1.58 -7.91 -8.83
CA GLU A 89 -2.60 -8.69 -9.52
C GLU A 89 -2.92 -8.10 -10.90
N ARG A 90 -3.06 -6.77 -11.00
CA ARG A 90 -3.25 -6.10 -12.30
C ARG A 90 -2.09 -6.36 -13.24
N GLU A 91 -0.85 -6.31 -12.76
CA GLU A 91 0.31 -6.58 -13.61
C GLU A 91 0.42 -8.04 -14.02
N ARG A 92 0.11 -8.99 -13.13
CA ARG A 92 0.03 -10.41 -13.51
C ARG A 92 -1.02 -10.63 -14.60
N LYS A 93 -2.21 -10.04 -14.45
CA LYS A 93 -3.27 -10.12 -15.46
C LYS A 93 -2.85 -9.49 -16.79
N LEU A 94 -2.09 -8.40 -16.77
CA LEU A 94 -1.56 -7.78 -17.99
C LEU A 94 -0.53 -8.68 -18.68
N GLN A 95 0.36 -9.34 -17.93
CA GLN A 95 1.32 -10.30 -18.48
C GLN A 95 0.63 -11.52 -19.12
N GLU A 96 -0.45 -12.02 -18.52
CA GLU A 96 -1.22 -13.15 -19.07
C GLU A 96 -2.02 -12.79 -20.34
N ILE A 97 -2.27 -11.51 -20.61
CA ILE A 97 -2.99 -11.06 -21.82
C ILE A 97 -2.02 -10.85 -23.00
N ASP A 98 -0.75 -10.55 -22.72
CA ASP A 98 0.30 -10.33 -23.72
C ASP A 98 1.02 -11.63 -24.14
N GLU A 99 0.76 -12.78 -23.49
CA GLU A 99 1.20 -14.14 -23.90
C GLU A 99 0.16 -14.87 -24.77
#